data_AF-A0A536XLE3-F1
#
_entry.id   AF-A0A536XLE3-F1
#
_cell.length_a   1.000
_cell.length_b   1.000
_cell.length_c   1.000
_cell.angle_alpha   90.00
_cell.angle_beta   90.00
_cell.angle_gamma   90.00
#
_symmetry.space_group_name_H-M   'P 1'
#
loop_
_entity.id
_entity.type
_entity.pdbx_description
1 polymer ?
#
loop_
_entity_poly.entity_id
_entity_poly.type
_entity_poly.pdbx_seq_one_letter_code
_entity_poly.pdbx_strand_id
1 'polypeptide(L)'
;DDIDWRNDRLKIRERKAGNSTAYPLSTVVGAAIVDYLKNGRPVSKDRLVFLRALAPFVPISSAAVTCRATHYIRKAGIKVPRPGSHTLRHSCVQRLVNANFSLKHIGDYVGHRNAASTQIYGKVAIEVLREVALGDGEEVL
;
A
#
# COMPACT_ATOMS: atom_id res chain seq x y z
N ASP A 1 0.36 -9.26 -17.30
CA ASP A 1 1.84 -9.28 -17.29
C ASP A 1 2.40 -8.98 -15.91
N ASP A 2 1.85 -7.99 -15.19
CA ASP A 2 2.35 -7.64 -13.86
C ASP A 2 1.68 -8.37 -12.69
N ILE A 3 0.62 -9.11 -12.97
CA ILE A 3 0.01 -10.04 -12.03
C ILE A 3 0.50 -11.44 -12.37
N ASP A 4 1.33 -12.00 -11.50
CA ASP A 4 1.81 -13.37 -11.57
C ASP A 4 0.89 -14.25 -10.71
N TRP A 5 -0.15 -14.77 -11.36
CA TRP A 5 -1.15 -15.63 -10.73
C TRP A 5 -0.62 -16.98 -10.27
N ARG A 6 0.48 -17.46 -10.86
CA ARG A 6 1.05 -18.79 -10.50
C ARG A 6 1.83 -18.73 -9.20
N ASN A 7 2.49 -17.60 -8.96
CA ASN A 7 3.33 -17.41 -7.78
C ASN A 7 2.69 -16.49 -6.73
N ASP A 8 1.42 -16.09 -6.90
CA ASP A 8 0.72 -15.11 -6.06
C ASP A 8 1.52 -13.82 -5.86
N ARG A 9 1.97 -13.19 -6.96
CA ARG A 9 2.77 -11.96 -6.89
C ARG A 9 2.24 -10.85 -7.78
N LEU A 10 2.34 -9.63 -7.26
CA LEU A 10 2.06 -8.39 -8.00
C LEU A 10 3.35 -7.60 -8.20
N LYS A 11 3.79 -7.47 -9.45
CA LYS A 11 4.97 -6.69 -9.84
C LYS A 11 4.59 -5.21 -10.00
N ILE A 12 5.32 -4.33 -9.34
CA ILE A 12 5.22 -2.88 -9.49
C ILE A 12 6.51 -2.41 -10.15
N ARG A 13 6.44 -2.09 -11.46
CA ARG A 13 7.62 -1.75 -12.28
C ARG A 13 8.19 -0.38 -11.94
N GLU A 14 7.32 0.61 -11.79
CA GLU A 14 7.71 2.00 -11.62
C GLU A 14 7.25 2.51 -10.26
N ARG A 15 8.21 2.73 -9.37
CA ARG A 15 7.98 3.36 -8.07
C ARG A 15 8.62 4.73 -8.03
N LYS A 16 8.16 5.54 -7.08
CA LYS A 16 8.66 6.92 -6.84
C LYS A 16 10.20 7.00 -6.68
N ALA A 17 10.85 5.90 -6.36
CA ALA A 17 12.30 5.80 -6.21
C ALA A 17 13.05 5.27 -7.46
N GLY A 18 12.35 5.00 -8.57
CA GLY A 18 12.94 4.39 -9.78
C GLY A 18 13.24 2.90 -9.64
N ASN A 19 12.85 2.27 -8.52
CA ASN A 19 12.99 0.84 -8.31
C ASN A 19 11.72 0.08 -8.70
N SER A 20 11.89 -1.21 -9.02
CA SER A 20 10.79 -2.15 -9.17
C SER A 20 10.77 -3.12 -7.99
N THR A 21 9.61 -3.66 -7.67
CA THR A 21 9.47 -4.67 -6.62
C THR A 21 8.25 -5.54 -6.86
N ALA A 22 8.15 -6.64 -6.14
CA ALA A 22 7.01 -7.56 -6.23
C ALA A 22 6.44 -7.82 -4.83
N TYR A 23 5.12 -7.68 -4.70
CA TYR A 23 4.39 -7.95 -3.46
C TYR A 23 3.73 -9.32 -3.52
N PRO A 24 3.57 -9.99 -2.36
CA PRO A 24 2.59 -11.05 -2.24
C PRO A 24 1.20 -10.55 -2.62
N LEU A 25 0.49 -11.33 -3.42
CA LEU A 25 -0.90 -11.12 -3.77
C LEU A 25 -1.75 -11.99 -2.85
N SER A 26 -2.35 -11.40 -1.82
CA SER A 26 -3.25 -12.15 -0.95
C SER A 26 -4.45 -12.71 -1.74
N THR A 27 -4.94 -13.89 -1.36
CA THR A 27 -6.08 -14.55 -2.02
C THR A 27 -7.31 -13.66 -2.14
N VAL A 28 -7.63 -12.88 -1.09
CA VAL A 28 -8.79 -11.96 -1.11
C VAL A 28 -8.65 -10.87 -2.16
N VAL A 29 -7.45 -10.29 -2.29
CA VAL A 29 -7.15 -9.30 -3.34
C VAL A 29 -7.16 -9.93 -4.72
N GLY A 30 -6.57 -11.13 -4.87
CA GLY A 30 -6.59 -11.88 -6.12
C GLY A 30 -8.02 -12.16 -6.59
N ALA A 31 -8.88 -12.66 -5.69
CA ALA A 31 -10.29 -12.91 -5.96
C ALA A 31 -11.04 -11.64 -6.37
N ALA A 32 -10.82 -10.52 -5.68
CA ALA A 32 -11.43 -9.23 -6.03
C ALA A 32 -11.00 -8.73 -7.42
N ILE A 33 -9.72 -8.94 -7.79
CA ILE A 33 -9.24 -8.61 -9.14
C ILE A 33 -9.90 -9.52 -10.19
N VAL A 34 -10.01 -10.83 -9.93
CA VAL A 34 -10.68 -11.76 -10.86
C VAL A 34 -12.15 -11.39 -11.06
N ASP A 35 -12.87 -11.09 -9.99
CA ASP A 35 -14.26 -10.64 -10.05
C ASP A 35 -14.39 -9.35 -10.87
N TYR A 36 -13.53 -8.37 -10.61
CA TYR A 36 -13.48 -7.16 -11.42
C TYR A 36 -13.19 -7.46 -12.89
N LEU A 37 -12.20 -8.29 -13.22
CA LEU A 37 -11.86 -8.63 -14.61
C LEU A 37 -12.99 -9.35 -15.35
N LYS A 38 -13.78 -10.18 -14.66
CA LYS A 38 -14.89 -10.93 -15.25
C LYS A 38 -16.18 -10.13 -15.34
N ASN A 39 -16.50 -9.37 -14.30
CA ASN A 39 -17.84 -8.82 -14.08
C ASN A 39 -17.87 -7.28 -14.03
N GLY A 40 -16.75 -6.62 -13.69
CA GLY A 40 -16.72 -5.17 -13.46
C GLY A 40 -15.95 -4.36 -14.50
N ARG A 41 -15.02 -4.98 -15.25
CA ARG A 41 -14.14 -4.29 -16.19
C ARG A 41 -14.86 -4.13 -17.54
N PRO A 42 -15.00 -2.90 -18.05
CA PRO A 42 -15.55 -2.69 -19.39
C PRO A 42 -14.71 -3.37 -20.47
N VAL A 43 -15.35 -3.78 -21.56
CA VAL A 43 -14.66 -4.30 -22.75
C VAL A 43 -13.82 -3.18 -23.35
N SER A 44 -12.50 -3.40 -23.39
CA SER A 44 -11.53 -2.42 -23.89
C SER A 44 -10.29 -3.13 -24.43
N LYS A 45 -9.65 -2.51 -25.42
CA LYS A 45 -8.36 -2.96 -25.99
C LYS A 45 -7.16 -2.57 -25.11
N ASP A 46 -7.38 -1.69 -24.11
CA ASP A 46 -6.32 -1.29 -23.17
C ASP A 46 -5.84 -2.50 -22.35
N ARG A 47 -4.53 -2.60 -22.11
CA ARG A 47 -3.92 -3.66 -21.31
C ARG A 47 -3.86 -3.35 -19.82
N LEU A 48 -4.06 -2.09 -19.42
CA LEU A 48 -4.07 -1.70 -18.01
C LEU A 48 -5.27 -2.33 -17.31
N VAL A 49 -5.02 -2.80 -16.08
CA VAL A 49 -5.98 -3.61 -15.31
C VAL A 49 -7.21 -2.76 -14.99
N PHE A 50 -7.01 -1.63 -14.30
CA PHE A 50 -8.09 -0.82 -13.76
C PHE A 50 -8.48 0.33 -14.68
N LEU A 51 -9.69 0.25 -15.23
CA LEU A 51 -10.30 1.25 -16.11
C LEU A 51 -11.47 1.96 -15.43
N ARG A 52 -11.82 3.14 -15.94
CA ARG A 52 -13.05 3.85 -15.57
C ARG A 52 -14.26 3.00 -15.90
N ALA A 53 -15.26 3.01 -15.02
CA ALA A 53 -16.51 2.27 -15.22
C ALA A 53 -17.42 2.90 -16.29
N LEU A 54 -17.25 4.20 -16.56
CA LEU A 54 -18.02 4.96 -17.55
C LEU A 54 -17.11 5.44 -18.68
N ALA A 55 -17.70 5.63 -19.86
CA ALA A 55 -16.99 6.14 -21.03
C ALA A 55 -16.39 7.53 -20.76
N PRO A 56 -15.18 7.83 -21.27
CA PRO A 56 -14.31 6.92 -22.02
C PRO A 56 -13.65 5.87 -21.11
N PHE A 57 -13.58 4.61 -21.55
CA PHE A 57 -13.03 3.45 -20.80
C PHE A 57 -11.49 3.44 -20.76
N VAL A 58 -10.93 4.50 -20.20
CA VAL A 58 -9.49 4.72 -20.05
C VAL A 58 -9.03 4.36 -18.63
N PRO A 59 -7.72 4.27 -18.37
CA PRO A 59 -7.20 3.99 -17.04
C PRO A 59 -7.71 4.96 -15.98
N ILE A 60 -7.92 4.46 -14.76
CA ILE A 60 -8.29 5.31 -13.62
C ILE A 60 -7.10 6.19 -13.20
N SER A 61 -7.39 7.40 -12.74
CA SER A 61 -6.38 8.30 -12.19
C SER A 61 -6.11 8.02 -10.71
N SER A 62 -4.97 8.51 -10.20
CA SER A 62 -4.66 8.52 -8.77
C SER A 62 -5.72 9.27 -7.94
N ALA A 63 -6.34 10.30 -8.52
CA ALA A 63 -7.46 11.02 -7.91
C ALA A 63 -8.69 10.11 -7.75
N ALA A 64 -9.03 9.31 -8.76
CA ALA A 64 -10.16 8.36 -8.67
C ALA A 64 -9.93 7.32 -7.56
N VAL A 65 -8.72 6.77 -7.46
CA VAL A 65 -8.33 5.85 -6.37
C VAL A 65 -8.48 6.54 -5.01
N THR A 66 -7.99 7.77 -4.88
CA THR A 66 -8.10 8.55 -3.64
C THR A 66 -9.54 8.81 -3.27
N CYS A 67 -10.39 9.23 -4.21
CA CYS A 67 -11.82 9.46 -3.97
C CYS A 67 -12.55 8.18 -3.54
N ARG A 68 -12.27 7.03 -4.18
CA ARG A 68 -12.88 5.74 -3.77
C ARG A 68 -12.42 5.30 -2.39
N ALA A 69 -11.14 5.42 -2.08
CA ALA A 69 -10.62 5.14 -0.73
C ALA A 69 -11.29 6.04 0.32
N THR A 70 -11.37 7.35 0.05
CA THR A 70 -12.06 8.31 0.93
C THR A 70 -13.52 7.96 1.15
N HIS A 71 -14.23 7.59 0.08
CA HIS A 71 -15.63 7.19 0.17
C HIS A 71 -15.82 5.99 1.11
N TYR A 72 -15.04 4.92 0.94
CA TYR A 72 -15.19 3.73 1.77
C TYR A 72 -14.70 3.90 3.21
N ILE A 73 -13.63 4.67 3.43
CA ILE A 73 -13.18 5.04 4.80
C ILE A 73 -14.32 5.75 5.54
N ARG A 74 -14.97 6.73 4.90
CA ARG A 74 -16.10 7.46 5.48
C ARG A 74 -17.33 6.57 5.66
N LYS A 75 -17.65 5.73 4.67
CA LYS A 75 -18.78 4.79 4.73
C LYS A 75 -18.63 3.79 5.89
N ALA A 76 -17.39 3.39 6.21
CA ALA A 76 -17.07 2.55 7.36
C ALA A 76 -17.11 3.29 8.71
N GLY A 77 -17.42 4.60 8.74
CA GLY A 77 -17.45 5.39 9.97
C GLY A 77 -16.06 5.73 10.55
N ILE A 78 -14.98 5.48 9.80
CA ILE A 78 -13.62 5.67 10.27
C ILE A 78 -13.25 7.16 10.19
N LYS A 79 -13.03 7.78 11.36
CA LYS A 79 -12.64 9.18 11.48
C LYS A 79 -11.12 9.32 11.39
N VAL A 80 -10.63 9.99 10.33
CA VAL A 80 -9.21 10.30 10.13
C VAL A 80 -9.05 11.72 9.60
N PRO A 81 -7.94 12.44 9.94
CA PRO A 81 -7.73 13.82 9.49
C PRO A 81 -7.66 13.99 7.97
N ARG A 82 -7.07 13.00 7.27
CA ARG A 82 -6.92 12.99 5.81
C ARG A 82 -7.31 11.62 5.28
N PRO A 83 -8.59 11.38 4.94
CA PRO A 83 -9.02 10.11 4.35
C PRO A 83 -8.50 10.00 2.91
N GLY A 84 -8.07 8.80 2.52
CA GLY A 84 -7.63 8.50 1.16
C GLY A 84 -6.70 7.28 1.08
N SER A 85 -6.13 7.06 -0.10
CA SER A 85 -5.21 5.95 -0.36
C SER A 85 -3.94 6.04 0.51
N HIS A 86 -3.46 7.25 0.79
CA HIS A 86 -2.30 7.45 1.66
C HIS A 86 -2.56 6.99 3.10
N THR A 87 -3.79 7.11 3.61
CA THR A 87 -4.18 6.59 4.93
C THR A 87 -3.97 5.09 5.02
N LEU A 88 -4.35 4.34 3.98
CA LEU A 88 -4.17 2.89 3.91
C LEU A 88 -2.68 2.53 3.92
N ARG A 89 -1.86 3.29 3.19
CA ARG A 89 -0.40 3.13 3.20
C ARG A 89 0.20 3.40 4.58
N HIS A 90 -0.20 4.48 5.25
CA HIS A 90 0.26 4.76 6.62
C HIS A 90 -0.15 3.65 7.60
N SER A 91 -1.38 3.13 7.49
CA SER A 91 -1.83 2.01 8.31
C SER A 91 -1.00 0.73 8.06
N CYS A 92 -0.68 0.43 6.81
CA CYS A 92 0.22 -0.67 6.46
C CYS A 92 1.61 -0.49 7.11
N VAL A 93 2.19 0.72 7.03
CA VAL A 93 3.48 0.98 7.67
C VAL A 93 3.40 0.85 9.19
N GLN A 94 2.36 1.39 9.83
CA GLN A 94 2.16 1.25 11.27
C GLN A 94 2.15 -0.23 11.68
N ARG A 95 1.49 -1.09 10.91
CA ARG A 95 1.46 -2.53 11.19
C ARG A 95 2.84 -3.18 11.07
N LEU A 96 3.68 -2.72 10.13
CA LEU A 96 5.05 -3.22 10.00
C LEU A 96 5.93 -2.74 11.17
N VAL A 97 5.76 -1.48 11.61
CA VAL A 97 6.44 -0.96 12.81
C VAL A 97 6.04 -1.76 14.05
N ASN A 98 4.74 -2.02 14.24
CA ASN A 98 4.23 -2.79 15.38
C ASN A 98 4.63 -4.28 15.33
N ALA A 99 5.05 -4.78 14.16
CA ALA A 99 5.61 -6.11 13.99
C ALA A 99 7.14 -6.11 14.04
N ASN A 100 7.73 -5.04 14.59
CA ASN A 100 9.17 -4.86 14.81
C ASN A 100 10.03 -5.00 13.54
N PHE A 101 9.49 -4.68 12.36
CA PHE A 101 10.32 -4.57 11.16
C PHE A 101 11.23 -3.35 11.26
N SER A 102 12.50 -3.52 10.87
CA SER A 102 13.44 -2.40 10.82
C SER A 102 12.96 -1.29 9.87
N LEU A 103 13.27 -0.03 10.20
CA LEU A 103 12.92 1.12 9.35
C LEU A 103 13.49 0.98 7.93
N LYS A 104 14.64 0.29 7.77
CA LYS A 104 15.20 -0.02 6.45
C LYS A 104 14.25 -0.94 5.66
N HIS A 105 13.83 -2.07 6.23
CA HIS A 105 12.91 -2.99 5.56
C HIS A 105 11.57 -2.34 5.25
N ILE A 106 11.06 -1.51 6.14
CA ILE A 106 9.85 -0.73 5.91
C ILE A 106 10.04 0.22 4.73
N GLY A 107 11.15 0.95 4.70
CA GLY A 107 11.50 1.88 3.61
C GLY A 107 11.58 1.18 2.26
N ASP A 108 12.27 0.05 2.21
CA ASP A 108 12.39 -0.80 1.02
C ASP A 108 11.00 -1.30 0.58
N TYR A 109 10.20 -1.82 1.51
CA TYR A 109 8.85 -2.30 1.25
C TYR A 109 7.93 -1.20 0.73
N VAL A 110 8.02 0.03 1.23
CA VAL A 110 7.17 1.11 0.74
C VAL A 110 7.75 1.83 -0.49
N GLY A 111 9.01 1.61 -0.82
CA GLY A 111 9.69 2.24 -1.96
C GLY A 111 10.18 3.66 -1.65
N HIS A 112 10.67 3.90 -0.44
CA HIS A 112 11.35 5.15 -0.08
C HIS A 112 12.82 5.08 -0.48
N ARG A 113 13.32 6.12 -1.16
CA ARG A 113 14.74 6.24 -1.51
C ARG A 113 15.59 6.85 -0.39
N ASN A 114 14.98 7.68 0.45
CA ASN A 114 15.65 8.40 1.52
C ASN A 114 15.16 7.88 2.87
N ALA A 115 16.09 7.49 3.75
CA ALA A 115 15.80 7.06 5.13
C ALA A 115 14.99 8.11 5.92
N ALA A 116 15.21 9.41 5.67
CA ALA A 116 14.45 10.48 6.29
C ALA A 116 12.94 10.38 6.00
N SER A 117 12.55 9.88 4.83
CA SER A 117 11.13 9.65 4.49
C SER A 117 10.51 8.50 5.28
N THR A 118 11.32 7.61 5.84
CA THR A 118 10.87 6.48 6.67
C THR A 118 11.00 6.80 8.17
N GLN A 119 11.95 7.64 8.56
CA GLN A 119 12.12 8.11 9.95
C GLN A 119 10.86 8.76 10.54
N ILE A 120 9.99 9.35 9.70
CA ILE A 120 8.68 9.88 10.15
C ILE A 120 7.79 8.83 10.82
N TYR A 121 8.07 7.54 10.62
CA TYR A 121 7.37 6.41 11.26
C TYR A 121 8.04 5.92 12.56
N GLY A 122 9.25 6.40 12.89
CA GLY A 122 9.88 6.08 14.18
C GLY A 122 9.05 6.61 15.36
N LYS A 123 8.39 7.76 15.18
CA LYS A 123 7.55 8.39 16.22
C LYS A 123 6.34 7.57 16.68
N VAL A 124 6.00 6.51 15.95
CA VAL A 124 4.86 5.63 16.26
C VAL A 124 5.30 4.23 16.72
N ALA A 125 6.61 4.00 16.92
CA ALA A 125 7.18 2.77 17.44
C ALA A 125 7.16 2.77 18.99
N ILE A 126 5.96 2.88 19.58
CA ILE A 126 5.80 3.17 21.01
C ILE A 126 6.45 2.09 21.91
N GLU A 127 6.32 0.81 21.57
CA GLU A 127 6.89 -0.28 22.38
C GLU A 127 8.43 -0.27 22.32
N VAL A 128 9.01 -0.11 21.13
CA VAL A 128 10.47 0.04 20.97
C VAL A 128 10.98 1.27 21.72
N LEU A 129 10.27 2.39 21.63
CA LEU A 129 10.63 3.61 22.37
C LEU A 129 10.52 3.43 23.89
N ARG A 130 9.62 2.56 24.36
CA ARG A 130 9.49 2.21 25.78
C ARG A 130 10.71 1.41 26.25
N GLU A 131 11.16 0.41 25.49
CA GLU A 131 12.36 -0.38 25.81
C GLU A 131 13.60 0.53 25.91
N VAL A 132 13.79 1.44 24.97
CA VAL A 132 14.88 2.44 25.02
C VAL A 132 14.77 3.33 26.26
N ALA A 133 13.56 3.78 26.61
CA ALA A 133 13.34 4.61 27.79
C ALA A 133 13.60 3.86 29.11
N LEU A 134 13.47 2.54 29.12
CA LEU A 134 13.73 1.68 30.28
C LEU A 134 15.20 1.28 30.44
N GLY A 135 16.06 1.63 29.47
CA GLY A 135 17.50 1.35 29.53
C GLY A 135 17.93 0.03 28.88
N ASP A 136 16.99 -0.73 28.31
CA ASP A 136 17.24 -2.02 27.66
C ASP A 136 17.62 -1.88 26.17
N GLY A 137 17.96 -0.66 25.73
CA GLY A 137 18.10 -0.31 24.31
C GLY A 137 19.41 -0.72 23.64
N GLU A 138 20.40 -1.24 24.38
CA GLU A 138 21.70 -1.64 23.80
C GLU A 138 21.61 -2.88 22.89
N GLU A 139 20.56 -3.71 23.01
CA GLU A 139 20.30 -4.85 22.11
C GLU A 139 19.38 -4.51 20.91
N VAL A 140 18.88 -3.28 20.82
CA VAL A 140 17.82 -2.87 19.88
C VAL A 140 18.34 -2.07 18.66
N LEU A 141 19.66 -1.84 18.57
CA LEU A 141 20.33 -1.16 17.45
C LEU A 141 20.94 -2.15 16.44
#